data_AF-A0A7S0V3R0-F1
#
_entry.id   AF-A0A7S0V3R0-F1
#
_cell.length_a   1.000
_cell.length_b   1.000
_cell.length_c   1.000
_cell.angle_alpha   90.00
_cell.angle_beta   90.00
_cell.angle_gamma   90.00
#
_symmetry.space_group_name_H-M   'P 1'
#
loop_
_entity.id
_entity.type
_entity.pdbx_description
1 polymer ?
#
loop_
_entity_poly.entity_id
_entity_poly.type
_entity_poly.pdbx_seq_one_letter_code
_entity_poly.pdbx_strand_id
1 'polypeptide(L)'
;SPRGGASRRDLLKLVAGGAAAAAIGAPAAKAADFGDAMFVLPADFQEKKLPPPKNPYETLEPFGESFRGKKGINLQLPAELSEDDEAPRSMSALKAKQQEETERQIDYFENLSGVGIVGSLLWSAALYYGIWFDINKDTNAVVIAKGDPGDVRPSDWLKLRLGAALGMDQSSWEDDWKPPASLQGFVTAAFILLGTASNRVLEVSLGESFALMGGMTAGIWAGVYELGRTQQKGYRLTREEQEQEDGLVVDFEDFARQRIVVKPTARVHIREFTKAFRAQYGKYRTTDQVSDAQLQNLFKSYARRATGMRGKAGFYKGIGVTAVGSAWGGESGTATREREARELRSAERQE
;
A
#
# COMPACT_ATOMS: atom_id res chain seq x y z
N SER A 1 -11.18 -33.77 -22.19
CA SER A 1 -12.48 -33.53 -21.53
C SER A 1 -12.46 -34.22 -20.18
N PRO A 2 -12.89 -33.55 -19.09
CA PRO A 2 -14.13 -32.76 -19.02
C PRO A 2 -13.92 -31.26 -18.75
N ARG A 3 -14.92 -30.50 -19.21
CA ARG A 3 -15.10 -29.05 -18.99
C ARG A 3 -15.86 -28.85 -17.68
N GLY A 4 -15.26 -28.16 -16.72
CA GLY A 4 -15.96 -27.58 -15.57
C GLY A 4 -16.12 -26.08 -15.80
N GLY A 5 -17.20 -25.66 -16.46
CA GLY A 5 -17.52 -24.25 -16.64
C GLY A 5 -18.12 -23.70 -15.35
N ALA A 6 -17.34 -22.94 -14.58
CA ALA A 6 -17.87 -22.13 -13.50
C ALA A 6 -18.78 -21.05 -14.10
N SER A 7 -20.03 -20.98 -13.64
CA SER A 7 -21.03 -20.04 -14.11
C SER A 7 -20.61 -18.62 -13.75
N ARG A 8 -20.80 -17.66 -14.68
CA ARG A 8 -20.56 -16.22 -14.49
C ARG A 8 -21.28 -15.65 -13.24
N ARG A 9 -22.32 -16.33 -12.74
CA ARG A 9 -23.04 -15.98 -11.51
C ARG A 9 -22.27 -16.31 -10.22
N ASP A 10 -21.37 -17.29 -10.25
CA ASP A 10 -20.57 -17.69 -9.08
C ASP A 10 -19.40 -16.73 -8.84
N LEU A 11 -18.85 -16.14 -9.92
CA LEU A 11 -17.83 -15.09 -9.86
C LEU A 11 -18.36 -13.77 -9.27
N LEU A 12 -19.63 -13.41 -9.53
CA LEU A 12 -20.25 -12.20 -8.98
C LEU A 12 -20.59 -12.31 -7.49
N LYS A 13 -20.89 -13.52 -6.99
CA LYS A 13 -21.12 -13.74 -5.55
C LYS A 13 -19.82 -13.68 -4.74
N LEU A 14 -18.68 -14.06 -5.33
CA LEU A 14 -17.38 -13.99 -4.67
C LEU A 14 -16.90 -12.54 -4.46
N VAL A 15 -17.18 -11.64 -5.40
CA VAL A 15 -16.81 -10.22 -5.31
C VAL A 15 -17.73 -9.45 -4.35
N ALA A 16 -19.02 -9.79 -4.30
CA ALA A 16 -19.96 -9.16 -3.38
C ALA A 16 -19.78 -9.62 -1.91
N GLY A 17 -19.28 -10.84 -1.67
CA GLY A 17 -19.08 -11.39 -0.32
C GLY A 17 -17.76 -10.98 0.36
N GLY A 18 -16.74 -10.59 -0.41
CA GLY A 18 -15.40 -10.32 0.12
C GLY A 18 -15.23 -8.97 0.83
N ALA A 19 -16.05 -7.97 0.50
CA ALA A 19 -15.90 -6.62 1.03
C ALA A 19 -16.51 -6.44 2.44
N ALA A 20 -17.41 -7.32 2.88
CA ALA A 20 -18.11 -7.18 4.15
C ALA A 20 -17.46 -7.96 5.33
N ALA A 21 -16.56 -8.90 5.06
CA ALA A 21 -16.04 -9.83 6.09
C ALA A 21 -14.62 -9.50 6.60
N ALA A 22 -13.93 -8.51 6.05
CA ALA A 22 -12.54 -8.20 6.43
C ALA A 22 -12.38 -7.25 7.65
N ALA A 23 -13.47 -6.84 8.30
CA ALA A 23 -13.43 -5.76 9.30
C ALA A 23 -13.46 -6.19 10.78
N ILE A 24 -13.55 -7.48 11.14
CA ILE A 24 -13.67 -7.87 12.56
C ILE A 24 -12.80 -9.09 12.84
N GLY A 25 -11.57 -8.85 13.29
CA GLY A 25 -10.65 -9.91 13.69
C GLY A 25 -9.23 -9.44 13.99
N ALA A 26 -9.07 -8.39 14.80
CA ALA A 26 -7.75 -8.06 15.35
C ALA A 26 -7.47 -8.97 16.56
N PRO A 27 -6.40 -9.79 16.56
CA PRO A 27 -5.95 -10.44 17.78
C PRO A 27 -5.34 -9.39 18.70
N ALA A 28 -5.71 -9.44 19.99
CA ALA A 28 -5.16 -8.60 21.04
C ALA A 28 -3.62 -8.77 21.10
N ALA A 29 -2.90 -7.82 20.52
CA ALA A 29 -1.45 -7.76 20.60
C ALA A 29 -1.06 -7.24 21.99
N LYS A 30 -0.25 -8.03 22.71
CA LYS A 30 0.40 -7.65 23.97
C LYS A 30 1.08 -6.29 23.82
N ALA A 31 0.78 -5.41 24.77
CA ALA A 31 1.43 -4.11 24.95
C ALA A 31 2.95 -4.28 24.92
N ALA A 32 3.57 -3.73 23.88
CA ALA A 32 5.01 -3.54 23.84
C ALA A 32 5.34 -2.24 24.59
N ASP A 33 6.28 -2.39 25.51
CA ASP A 33 6.85 -1.38 26.40
C ASP A 33 7.49 -0.24 25.57
N PHE A 34 6.79 0.89 25.43
CA PHE A 34 7.34 2.12 24.86
C PHE A 34 7.91 2.97 26.01
N GLY A 35 9.14 2.64 26.39
CA GLY A 35 9.93 3.46 27.30
C GLY A 35 10.43 4.75 26.63
N ASP A 36 10.28 5.85 27.37
CA ASP A 36 11.12 7.05 27.36
C ASP A 36 11.35 7.81 26.03
N ALA A 37 10.26 8.26 25.41
CA ALA A 37 10.29 9.48 24.60
C ALA A 37 9.71 10.64 25.42
N MET A 38 10.55 11.26 26.25
CA MET A 38 10.20 12.41 27.08
C MET A 38 9.89 13.63 26.18
N PHE A 39 8.60 13.90 25.98
CA PHE A 39 8.11 15.05 25.24
C PHE A 39 8.32 16.30 26.11
N VAL A 40 9.42 17.02 25.90
CA VAL A 40 9.70 18.30 26.58
C VAL A 40 8.79 19.36 25.98
N LEU A 41 7.74 19.73 26.72
CA LEU A 41 6.90 20.87 26.40
C LEU A 41 7.72 22.17 26.55
N PRO A 42 7.59 23.14 25.63
CA PRO A 42 8.28 24.42 25.75
C PRO A 42 7.82 25.18 27.00
N ALA A 43 8.77 25.77 27.72
CA ALA A 43 8.60 26.43 29.02
C ALA A 43 7.72 27.71 29.01
N ASP A 44 7.22 28.10 27.83
CA ASP A 44 6.48 29.34 27.62
C ASP A 44 4.96 29.14 27.53
N PHE A 45 4.45 27.96 27.94
CA PHE A 45 3.02 27.74 28.09
C PHE A 45 2.49 28.45 29.35
N GLN A 46 2.50 29.79 29.31
CA GLN A 46 1.81 30.61 30.28
C GLN A 46 0.32 30.31 30.21
N GLU A 47 -0.26 29.86 31.32
CA GLU A 47 -1.70 29.78 31.54
C GLU A 47 -2.33 31.13 31.19
N LYS A 48 -2.84 31.25 29.95
CA LYS A 48 -3.78 32.31 29.62
C LYS A 48 -5.01 32.06 30.48
N LYS A 49 -5.14 32.80 31.58
CA LYS A 49 -6.40 32.94 32.32
C LYS A 49 -7.49 33.28 31.33
N LEU A 50 -8.34 32.30 31.03
CA LEU A 50 -9.53 32.50 30.22
C LEU A 50 -10.36 33.62 30.87
N PRO A 51 -10.90 34.56 30.08
CA PRO A 51 -11.81 35.56 30.63
C PRO A 51 -13.01 34.83 31.26
N PRO A 52 -13.55 35.34 32.38
CA PRO A 52 -14.72 34.72 33.02
C PRO A 52 -15.87 34.67 31.99
N PRO A 53 -16.65 33.58 31.97
CA PRO A 53 -17.76 33.43 31.04
C PRO A 53 -18.72 34.61 31.19
N LYS A 54 -19.09 35.23 30.06
CA LYS A 54 -20.00 36.39 30.01
C LYS A 54 -21.42 36.06 30.46
N ASN A 55 -21.74 34.78 30.62
CA ASN A 55 -23.06 34.31 31.00
C ASN A 55 -22.95 33.38 32.21
N PRO A 56 -23.40 33.78 33.41
CA PRO A 56 -23.27 32.97 34.63
C PRO A 56 -24.10 31.67 34.59
N TYR A 57 -24.91 31.48 33.56
CA TYR A 57 -25.78 30.32 33.37
C TYR A 57 -25.17 29.21 32.49
N GLU A 58 -24.05 29.44 31.81
CA GLU A 58 -23.38 28.42 30.98
C GLU A 58 -22.49 27.44 31.79
N THR A 59 -22.14 27.79 33.02
CA THR A 59 -21.43 26.89 33.96
C THR A 59 -22.37 26.15 34.91
N LEU A 60 -23.69 26.27 34.74
CA LEU A 60 -24.62 25.37 35.40
C LEU A 60 -24.53 24.04 34.68
N GLU A 61 -23.72 23.13 35.23
CA GLU A 61 -23.83 21.70 34.94
C GLU A 61 -25.32 21.34 34.89
N PRO A 62 -25.78 20.54 33.91
CA PRO A 62 -27.16 20.11 33.86
C PRO A 62 -27.46 19.49 35.22
N PHE A 63 -28.36 20.11 35.98
CA PHE A 63 -28.71 19.71 37.33
C PHE A 63 -29.00 18.22 37.29
N GLY A 64 -28.05 17.46 37.86
CA GLY A 64 -28.17 16.03 38.00
C GLY A 64 -29.49 15.68 38.64
N GLU A 65 -30.03 14.53 38.23
CA GLU A 65 -31.19 13.89 38.81
C GLU A 65 -31.15 13.97 40.34
N SER A 66 -31.91 14.90 40.91
CA SER A 66 -32.29 14.84 42.32
C SER A 66 -33.75 14.41 42.40
N PHE A 67 -34.03 13.21 41.88
CA PHE A 67 -35.33 12.57 42.05
C PHE A 67 -35.58 12.12 43.50
N ARG A 68 -34.62 12.27 44.41
CA ARG A 68 -34.85 12.07 45.85
C ARG A 68 -34.08 13.05 46.72
N GLY A 69 -34.80 14.07 47.17
CA GLY A 69 -34.74 14.52 48.55
C GLY A 69 -33.60 15.48 48.91
N LYS A 70 -33.77 16.76 48.57
CA LYS A 70 -33.54 17.86 49.53
C LYS A 70 -34.20 19.13 48.99
N LYS A 71 -35.08 19.70 49.82
CA LYS A 71 -35.94 20.86 49.54
C LYS A 71 -35.11 22.10 49.19
N GLY A 72 -35.00 22.40 47.90
CA GLY A 72 -34.72 23.74 47.40
C GLY A 72 -35.98 24.61 47.47
N ILE A 73 -35.78 25.92 47.50
CA ILE A 73 -36.76 26.99 47.73
C ILE A 73 -38.09 26.74 47.01
N ASN A 74 -39.18 26.80 47.78
CA ASN A 74 -40.57 26.63 47.36
C ASN A 74 -40.93 27.60 46.20
N LEU A 75 -40.72 27.18 44.96
CA LEU A 75 -41.56 27.60 43.85
C LEU A 75 -42.92 26.93 44.08
N GLN A 76 -43.80 27.64 44.80
CA GLN A 76 -45.21 27.25 44.89
C GLN A 76 -45.75 27.28 43.46
N LEU A 77 -46.00 26.09 42.91
CA LEU A 77 -46.79 25.95 41.69
C LEU A 77 -48.13 26.66 41.94
N PRO A 78 -48.61 27.49 40.99
CA PRO A 78 -49.91 28.12 41.12
C PRO A 78 -50.97 27.04 41.38
N ALA A 79 -51.87 27.30 42.33
CA ALA A 79 -52.86 26.33 42.84
C ALA A 79 -53.86 25.81 41.79
N GLU A 80 -53.69 26.20 40.53
CA GLU A 80 -54.49 25.77 39.38
C GLU A 80 -53.86 24.60 38.62
N LEU A 81 -52.61 24.18 38.92
CA LEU A 81 -52.09 22.90 38.45
C LEU A 81 -52.39 21.82 39.50
N SER A 82 -53.52 21.14 39.33
CA SER A 82 -53.82 19.95 40.12
C SER A 82 -52.90 18.80 39.68
N GLU A 83 -52.37 18.01 40.62
CA GLU A 83 -51.58 16.81 40.29
C GLU A 83 -52.39 15.74 39.54
N ASP A 84 -53.72 15.92 39.45
CA ASP A 84 -54.65 15.07 38.71
C ASP A 84 -54.84 15.50 37.24
N ASP A 85 -54.25 16.62 36.80
CA ASP A 85 -54.15 16.96 35.39
C ASP A 85 -53.04 16.13 34.73
N GLU A 86 -53.29 14.82 34.59
CA GLU A 86 -52.53 13.93 33.73
C GLU A 86 -52.42 14.59 32.35
N ALA A 87 -51.25 15.18 32.06
CA ALA A 87 -50.94 15.66 30.72
C ALA A 87 -51.39 14.59 29.72
N PRO A 88 -52.25 14.92 28.75
CA PRO A 88 -53.00 13.94 27.99
C PRO A 88 -52.02 12.91 27.42
N ARG A 89 -52.15 11.64 27.80
CA ARG A 89 -51.25 10.54 27.39
C ARG A 89 -51.11 10.42 25.87
N SER A 90 -52.04 11.01 25.11
CA SER A 90 -51.96 11.17 23.66
C SER A 90 -50.84 12.10 23.21
N MET A 91 -50.54 13.17 23.95
CA MET A 91 -49.47 14.13 23.62
C MET A 91 -48.08 13.58 23.91
N SER A 92 -47.91 12.76 24.95
CA SER A 92 -46.63 12.07 25.20
C SER A 92 -46.35 10.98 24.15
N ALA A 93 -47.37 10.23 23.75
CA ALA A 93 -47.25 9.24 22.67
C ALA A 93 -47.00 9.90 21.29
N LEU A 94 -47.62 11.05 21.01
CA LEU A 94 -47.36 11.83 19.79
C LEU A 94 -45.97 12.46 19.80
N LYS A 95 -45.50 13.00 20.94
CA LYS A 95 -44.13 13.52 21.05
C LYS A 95 -43.07 12.42 20.95
N ALA A 96 -43.32 11.25 21.53
CA ALA A 96 -42.44 10.09 21.38
C ALA A 96 -42.39 9.62 19.92
N LYS A 97 -43.54 9.53 19.23
CA LYS A 97 -43.58 9.23 17.80
C LYS A 97 -42.93 10.30 16.94
N GLN A 98 -43.14 11.58 17.24
CA GLN A 98 -42.48 12.67 16.54
C GLN A 98 -40.98 12.63 16.77
N GLN A 99 -40.49 12.44 18.00
CA GLN A 99 -39.06 12.24 18.25
C GLN A 99 -38.51 11.03 17.49
N GLU A 100 -39.24 9.91 17.46
CA GLU A 100 -38.82 8.73 16.70
C GLU A 100 -38.82 8.98 15.18
N GLU A 101 -39.75 9.80 14.66
CA GLU A 101 -39.79 10.22 13.26
C GLU A 101 -38.69 11.23 12.91
N THR A 102 -38.40 12.19 13.80
CA THR A 102 -37.30 13.15 13.62
C THR A 102 -35.94 12.47 13.76
N GLU A 103 -35.81 11.46 14.62
CA GLU A 103 -34.61 10.62 14.72
C GLU A 103 -34.46 9.66 13.52
N ARG A 104 -35.56 9.28 12.86
CA ARG A 104 -35.51 8.48 11.61
C ARG A 104 -35.23 9.31 10.37
N GLN A 105 -35.55 10.59 10.36
CA GLN A 105 -35.15 11.53 9.31
C GLN A 105 -33.82 12.19 9.65
N ILE A 106 -32.76 11.38 9.80
CA ILE A 106 -31.41 11.90 9.64
C ILE A 106 -31.24 12.13 8.14
N ASP A 107 -31.43 13.37 7.68
CA ASP A 107 -31.07 13.76 6.32
C ASP A 107 -29.56 13.68 6.16
N TYR A 108 -29.07 12.48 5.82
CA TYR A 108 -27.66 12.17 5.63
C TYR A 108 -27.00 13.03 4.55
N PHE A 109 -27.80 13.64 3.68
CA PHE A 109 -27.37 14.54 2.61
C PHE A 109 -27.43 16.03 3.01
N GLU A 110 -28.37 16.46 3.85
CA GLU A 110 -28.46 17.86 4.29
C GLU A 110 -27.47 18.19 5.41
N ASN A 111 -27.04 17.17 6.18
CA ASN A 111 -25.99 17.29 7.20
C ASN A 111 -24.60 16.84 6.70
N LEU A 112 -24.24 17.13 5.44
CA LEU A 112 -22.81 17.20 5.10
C LEU A 112 -22.26 18.52 5.65
N SER A 113 -21.84 18.48 6.92
CA SER A 113 -20.97 19.52 7.45
C SER A 113 -19.76 19.67 6.52
N GLY A 114 -19.26 20.90 6.34
CA GLY A 114 -18.04 21.11 5.55
C GLY A 114 -16.88 20.23 6.03
N VAL A 115 -16.87 19.92 7.33
CA VAL A 115 -15.94 18.99 7.98
C VAL A 115 -16.12 17.56 7.45
N GLY A 116 -17.35 17.05 7.35
CA GLY A 116 -17.63 15.72 6.79
C GLY A 116 -17.26 15.58 5.31
N ILE A 117 -17.41 16.65 4.50
CA ILE A 117 -16.93 16.67 3.11
C ILE A 117 -15.40 16.53 3.07
N VAL A 118 -14.70 17.33 3.88
CA VAL A 118 -13.23 17.31 3.95
C VAL A 118 -12.74 15.95 4.44
N GLY A 119 -13.33 15.40 5.51
CA GLY A 119 -13.02 14.07 6.02
C GLY A 119 -13.21 13.00 4.95
N SER A 120 -14.34 13.03 4.24
CA SER A 120 -14.62 12.12 3.13
C SER A 120 -13.57 12.19 2.02
N LEU A 121 -13.17 13.39 1.59
CA LEU A 121 -12.15 13.58 0.56
C LEU A 121 -10.77 13.08 1.02
N LEU A 122 -10.41 13.31 2.29
CA LEU A 122 -9.16 12.83 2.86
C LEU A 122 -9.09 11.30 2.88
N TRP A 123 -10.16 10.63 3.32
CA TRP A 123 -10.27 9.17 3.25
C TRP A 123 -10.30 8.65 1.82
N SER A 124 -10.96 9.37 0.90
CA SER A 124 -10.97 9.04 -0.53
C SER A 124 -9.57 9.05 -1.11
N ALA A 125 -8.80 10.12 -0.85
CA ALA A 125 -7.40 10.23 -1.26
C ALA A 125 -6.55 9.13 -0.62
N ALA A 126 -6.71 8.91 0.69
CA ALA A 126 -6.00 7.88 1.42
C ALA A 126 -6.26 6.46 0.89
N LEU A 127 -7.47 6.16 0.43
CA LEU A 127 -7.80 4.86 -0.19
C LEU A 127 -7.35 4.79 -1.65
N TYR A 128 -7.51 5.88 -2.41
CA TYR A 128 -7.17 5.94 -3.83
C TYR A 128 -5.67 5.75 -4.09
N TYR A 129 -4.83 6.36 -3.26
CA TYR A 129 -3.37 6.23 -3.30
C TYR A 129 -2.86 5.09 -2.39
N GLY A 130 -3.77 4.38 -1.73
CA GLY A 130 -3.55 3.82 -0.40
C GLY A 130 -2.41 2.83 -0.17
N ILE A 131 -1.70 3.16 0.90
CA ILE A 131 -0.67 2.42 1.66
C ILE A 131 -1.27 1.23 2.44
N TRP A 132 -2.58 1.29 2.73
CA TRP A 132 -3.28 0.38 3.64
C TRP A 132 -3.45 -1.05 3.12
N PHE A 133 -3.37 -1.27 1.81
CA PHE A 133 -3.46 -2.62 1.24
C PHE A 133 -2.12 -3.35 1.17
N ASP A 134 -1.02 -2.68 1.54
CA ASP A 134 0.31 -3.29 1.60
C ASP A 134 0.68 -3.78 3.01
N ILE A 135 -0.28 -4.44 3.67
CA ILE A 135 -0.11 -5.07 5.00
C ILE A 135 0.57 -6.44 4.87
N ASN A 136 0.91 -6.90 3.66
CA ASN A 136 1.74 -8.08 3.53
C ASN A 136 3.18 -7.73 3.95
N LYS A 137 3.60 -8.28 5.09
CA LYS A 137 4.94 -8.06 5.68
C LYS A 137 6.11 -8.35 4.72
N ASP A 138 5.87 -9.15 3.67
CA ASP A 138 6.86 -9.53 2.68
C ASP A 138 6.95 -8.56 1.48
N THR A 139 5.93 -7.70 1.27
CA THR A 139 5.87 -6.63 0.24
C THR A 139 5.86 -5.23 0.84
N ASN A 140 6.24 -5.12 2.11
CA ASN A 140 6.31 -3.90 2.92
C ASN A 140 6.80 -2.66 2.13
N ALA A 141 6.38 -1.45 2.51
CA ALA A 141 6.74 -0.17 1.86
C ALA A 141 8.24 0.10 1.60
N VAL A 142 9.13 -0.69 2.21
CA VAL A 142 10.59 -0.70 2.00
C VAL A 142 11.04 -1.62 0.83
N VAL A 143 10.23 -2.60 0.45
CA VAL A 143 10.32 -3.38 -0.79
C VAL A 143 9.68 -2.60 -1.95
N ILE A 144 8.58 -1.87 -1.68
CA ILE A 144 8.01 -0.88 -2.62
C ILE A 144 9.04 0.19 -3.02
N ALA A 145 9.93 0.57 -2.08
CA ALA A 145 11.07 1.44 -2.37
C ALA A 145 12.11 0.86 -3.35
N LYS A 146 11.99 -0.42 -3.74
CA LYS A 146 12.93 -1.13 -4.63
C LYS A 146 12.39 -1.41 -6.03
N GLY A 147 11.14 -1.03 -6.33
CA GLY A 147 10.60 -1.07 -7.69
C GLY A 147 10.33 -2.49 -8.20
N ASP A 148 9.67 -3.33 -7.39
CA ASP A 148 9.09 -4.55 -7.94
C ASP A 148 7.82 -4.17 -8.72
N PRO A 149 7.56 -4.73 -9.92
CA PRO A 149 6.41 -4.40 -10.76
C PRO A 149 5.03 -4.76 -10.15
N GLY A 150 4.99 -5.23 -8.90
CA GLY A 150 3.79 -5.48 -8.11
C GLY A 150 3.25 -4.24 -7.38
N ASP A 151 3.95 -3.09 -7.43
CA ASP A 151 3.62 -1.86 -6.69
C ASP A 151 2.48 -1.07 -7.36
N VAL A 152 1.32 -1.71 -7.51
CA VAL A 152 0.16 -1.13 -8.16
C VAL A 152 -0.71 -0.44 -7.12
N ARG A 153 -0.93 0.87 -7.24
CA ARG A 153 -1.89 1.62 -6.40
C ARG A 153 -3.23 0.88 -6.35
N PRO A 154 -4.00 0.93 -5.26
CA PRO A 154 -5.34 0.33 -5.23
C PRO A 154 -6.21 0.79 -6.40
N SER A 155 -6.13 2.08 -6.75
CA SER A 155 -6.81 2.65 -7.92
C SER A 155 -6.29 2.11 -9.26
N ASP A 156 -4.98 1.91 -9.40
CA ASP A 156 -4.39 1.33 -10.62
C ASP A 156 -4.74 -0.14 -10.77
N TRP A 157 -4.73 -0.89 -9.66
CA TRP A 157 -5.15 -2.29 -9.64
C TRP A 157 -6.60 -2.41 -10.08
N LEU A 158 -7.48 -1.54 -9.56
CA LEU A 158 -8.89 -1.52 -9.93
C LEU A 158 -9.07 -1.13 -11.40
N LYS A 159 -8.32 -0.16 -11.92
CA LYS A 159 -8.34 0.21 -13.35
C LYS A 159 -7.93 -0.96 -14.23
N LEU A 160 -6.85 -1.67 -13.89
CA LEU A 160 -6.39 -2.84 -14.66
C LEU A 160 -7.44 -3.96 -14.67
N ARG A 161 -8.05 -4.24 -13.52
CA ARG A 161 -9.09 -5.28 -13.39
C ARG A 161 -10.37 -4.92 -14.13
N LEU A 162 -10.84 -3.68 -14.00
CA LEU A 162 -12.02 -3.20 -14.70
C LEU A 162 -11.78 -3.05 -16.20
N GLY A 163 -10.61 -2.57 -16.61
CA GLY A 163 -10.18 -2.49 -18.00
C GLY A 163 -10.23 -3.87 -18.65
N ALA A 164 -9.56 -4.86 -18.05
CA ALA A 164 -9.59 -6.24 -18.52
C ALA A 164 -11.02 -6.83 -18.55
N ALA A 165 -11.85 -6.54 -17.55
CA ALA A 165 -13.25 -7.01 -17.52
C ALA A 165 -14.11 -6.40 -18.64
N LEU A 166 -13.78 -5.19 -19.09
CA LEU A 166 -14.44 -4.47 -20.17
C LEU A 166 -13.81 -4.75 -21.55
N GLY A 167 -12.79 -5.63 -21.63
CA GLY A 167 -12.06 -5.92 -22.86
C GLY A 167 -11.15 -4.76 -23.32
N MET A 168 -10.84 -3.83 -22.42
CA MET A 168 -9.88 -2.73 -22.62
C MET A 168 -8.56 -3.12 -21.96
N ASP A 169 -7.81 -4.02 -22.62
CA ASP A 169 -6.48 -4.39 -22.15
C ASP A 169 -5.56 -3.17 -22.11
N GLN A 170 -4.63 -3.17 -21.16
CA GLN A 170 -3.72 -2.04 -20.94
C GLN A 170 -2.91 -1.67 -22.20
N SER A 171 -2.63 -2.66 -23.05
CA SER A 171 -1.95 -2.48 -24.34
C SER A 171 -2.76 -1.68 -25.36
N SER A 172 -4.07 -1.55 -25.18
CA SER A 172 -4.98 -0.84 -26.10
C SER A 172 -5.22 0.61 -25.70
N TRP A 173 -4.57 1.11 -24.65
CA TRP A 173 -4.72 2.51 -24.22
C TRP A 173 -3.86 3.43 -25.09
N GLU A 174 -4.43 4.53 -25.57
CA GLU A 174 -3.81 5.42 -26.56
C GLU A 174 -2.64 6.24 -26.00
N ASP A 175 -2.71 6.63 -24.73
CA ASP A 175 -1.73 7.53 -24.09
C ASP A 175 -0.84 6.77 -23.10
N ASP A 176 0.16 6.01 -23.57
CA ASP A 176 1.27 5.45 -22.76
C ASP A 176 0.88 5.13 -21.30
N TRP A 177 0.02 4.11 -21.13
CA TRP A 177 -0.45 3.61 -19.83
C TRP A 177 -1.47 4.46 -19.07
N LYS A 178 -2.02 5.52 -19.66
CA LYS A 178 -3.14 6.24 -19.07
C LYS A 178 -4.45 5.52 -19.36
N PRO A 179 -5.25 5.21 -18.33
CA PRO A 179 -6.59 4.66 -18.53
C PRO A 179 -7.45 5.65 -19.33
N PRO A 180 -8.43 5.17 -20.12
CA PRO A 180 -9.44 6.04 -20.70
C PRO A 180 -10.08 6.94 -19.63
N ALA A 181 -10.37 8.20 -19.97
CA ALA A 181 -10.91 9.18 -19.02
C ALA A 181 -12.20 8.70 -18.34
N SER A 182 -13.03 7.92 -19.05
CA SER A 182 -14.23 7.30 -18.50
C SER A 182 -13.93 6.28 -17.39
N LEU A 183 -12.95 5.40 -17.61
CA LEU A 183 -12.50 4.43 -16.61
C LEU A 183 -11.85 5.13 -15.42
N GLN A 184 -11.04 6.16 -15.66
CA GLN A 184 -10.44 6.97 -14.59
C GLN A 184 -11.50 7.70 -13.77
N GLY A 185 -12.50 8.30 -14.42
CA GLY A 185 -13.62 8.97 -13.77
C GLY A 185 -14.43 8.00 -12.91
N PHE A 186 -14.74 6.81 -13.45
CA PHE A 186 -15.44 5.76 -12.71
C PHE A 186 -14.67 5.31 -11.46
N VAL A 187 -13.38 5.01 -11.61
CA VAL A 187 -12.55 4.58 -10.47
C VAL A 187 -12.43 5.68 -9.43
N THR A 188 -12.20 6.93 -9.85
CA THR A 188 -12.18 8.08 -8.93
C THR A 188 -13.50 8.21 -8.17
N ALA A 189 -14.65 8.11 -8.86
CA ALA A 189 -15.96 8.16 -8.23
C ALA A 189 -16.17 7.01 -7.23
N ALA A 190 -15.74 5.79 -7.57
CA ALA A 190 -15.82 4.64 -6.67
C ALA A 190 -15.00 4.87 -5.38
N PHE A 191 -13.78 5.41 -5.49
CA PHE A 191 -12.97 5.73 -4.31
C PHE A 191 -13.51 6.91 -3.51
N ILE A 192 -14.16 7.88 -4.14
CA ILE A 192 -14.89 8.94 -3.43
C ILE A 192 -16.01 8.35 -2.58
N LEU A 193 -16.82 7.47 -3.17
CA LEU A 193 -17.89 6.78 -2.44
C LEU A 193 -17.36 5.93 -1.28
N LEU A 194 -16.27 5.20 -1.49
CA LEU A 194 -15.61 4.42 -0.44
C LEU A 194 -15.04 5.31 0.67
N GLY A 195 -14.46 6.46 0.32
CA GLY A 195 -13.95 7.43 1.28
C GLY A 195 -15.07 8.06 2.11
N THR A 196 -16.19 8.44 1.47
CA THR A 196 -17.39 8.92 2.16
C THR A 196 -17.95 7.85 3.09
N ALA A 197 -18.09 6.61 2.64
CA ALA A 197 -18.57 5.50 3.46
C ALA A 197 -17.66 5.26 4.67
N SER A 198 -16.33 5.24 4.45
CA SER A 198 -15.34 5.06 5.52
C SER A 198 -15.41 6.19 6.55
N ASN A 199 -15.51 7.44 6.08
CA ASN A 199 -15.65 8.59 6.94
C ASN A 199 -16.92 8.49 7.80
N ARG A 200 -18.09 8.18 7.20
CA ARG A 200 -19.35 8.02 7.95
C ARG A 200 -19.30 6.89 8.97
N VAL A 201 -18.70 5.74 8.63
CA VAL A 201 -18.53 4.64 9.58
C VAL A 201 -17.66 5.05 10.77
N LEU A 202 -16.57 5.79 10.53
CA LEU A 202 -15.69 6.29 11.60
C LEU A 202 -16.34 7.39 12.43
N GLU A 203 -17.10 8.29 11.81
CA GLU A 203 -17.87 9.33 12.51
C GLU A 203 -18.88 8.70 13.48
N VAL A 204 -19.63 7.69 13.02
CA VAL A 204 -20.64 7.02 13.85
C VAL A 204 -20.01 6.18 14.97
N SER A 205 -18.85 5.56 14.72
CA SER A 205 -18.22 4.66 15.69
C SER A 205 -17.29 5.36 16.68
N LEU A 206 -16.55 6.37 16.24
CA LEU A 206 -15.45 6.99 17.01
C LEU A 206 -15.59 8.52 17.14
N GLY A 207 -16.58 9.12 16.48
CA GLY A 207 -16.86 10.56 16.50
C GLY A 207 -16.22 11.33 15.35
N GLU A 208 -16.76 12.52 15.08
CA GLU A 208 -16.36 13.40 13.96
C GLU A 208 -14.89 13.81 14.04
N SER A 209 -14.41 14.20 15.23
CA SER A 209 -13.03 14.62 15.42
C SER A 209 -12.03 13.50 15.11
N PHE A 210 -12.35 12.25 15.47
CA PHE A 210 -11.48 11.12 15.19
C PHE A 210 -11.46 10.81 13.68
N ALA A 211 -12.62 10.78 13.04
CA ALA A 211 -12.72 10.53 11.60
C ALA A 211 -11.93 11.56 10.79
N LEU A 212 -12.02 12.84 11.15
CA LEU A 212 -11.28 13.92 10.50
C LEU A 212 -9.77 13.80 10.72
N MET A 213 -9.31 13.65 11.97
CA MET A 213 -7.89 13.57 12.30
C MET A 213 -7.23 12.32 11.71
N GLY A 214 -7.94 11.18 11.73
CA GLY A 214 -7.53 9.96 11.06
C GLY A 214 -7.40 10.15 9.55
N GLY A 215 -8.39 10.80 8.92
CA GLY A 215 -8.37 11.15 7.50
C GLY A 215 -7.19 12.07 7.16
N MET A 216 -6.92 13.11 7.96
CA MET A 216 -5.79 14.02 7.75
C MET A 216 -4.46 13.28 7.81
N THR A 217 -4.28 12.43 8.81
CA THR A 217 -3.07 11.63 8.98
C THR A 217 -2.89 10.68 7.80
N ALA A 218 -3.95 9.97 7.40
CA ALA A 218 -3.92 9.05 6.27
C ALA A 218 -3.67 9.78 4.93
N GLY A 219 -4.23 10.96 4.75
CA GLY A 219 -4.01 11.82 3.58
C GLY A 219 -2.58 12.33 3.48
N ILE A 220 -1.96 12.75 4.60
CA ILE A 220 -0.55 13.14 4.65
C ILE A 220 0.33 11.95 4.27
N TRP A 221 0.09 10.78 4.86
CA TRP A 221 0.83 9.57 4.52
C TRP A 221 0.68 9.20 3.05
N ALA A 222 -0.54 9.24 2.50
CA ALA A 222 -0.80 9.02 1.08
C ALA A 222 -0.02 10.01 0.20
N GLY A 223 0.06 11.28 0.59
CA GLY A 223 0.88 12.29 -0.08
C GLY A 223 2.37 11.97 -0.03
N VAL A 224 2.91 11.61 1.14
CA VAL A 224 4.32 11.21 1.31
C VAL A 224 4.64 9.97 0.47
N TYR A 225 3.73 8.99 0.44
CA TYR A 225 3.87 7.78 -0.36
C TYR A 225 3.89 8.11 -1.85
N GLU A 226 2.95 8.92 -2.34
CA GLU A 226 2.93 9.29 -3.76
C GLU A 226 4.15 10.13 -4.14
N LEU A 227 4.61 11.04 -3.28
CA LEU A 227 5.85 11.78 -3.49
C LEU A 227 7.06 10.83 -3.58
N GLY A 228 7.17 9.88 -2.64
CA GLY A 228 8.23 8.87 -2.65
C GLY A 228 8.19 8.01 -3.93
N ARG A 229 7.00 7.64 -4.38
CA ARG A 229 6.78 6.87 -5.61
C ARG A 229 7.20 7.65 -6.85
N THR A 230 6.84 8.94 -6.95
CA THR A 230 7.22 9.79 -8.09
C THR A 230 8.73 10.02 -8.21
N GLN A 231 9.47 9.90 -7.12
CA GLN A 231 10.94 10.00 -7.11
C GLN A 231 11.64 8.70 -7.50
N GLN A 232 10.92 7.58 -7.57
CA GLN A 232 11.51 6.31 -8.02
C GLN A 232 11.80 6.36 -9.51
N LYS A 233 13.01 5.91 -9.88
CA LYS A 233 13.38 5.68 -11.27
C LYS A 233 12.43 4.63 -11.85
N GLY A 234 11.71 4.98 -12.91
CA GLY A 234 10.79 4.09 -13.59
C GLY A 234 9.32 4.51 -13.54
N TYR A 235 8.94 5.42 -12.63
CA TYR A 235 7.55 5.81 -12.40
C TYR A 235 6.82 6.39 -13.64
N ARG A 236 7.57 6.92 -14.62
CA ARG A 236 7.08 7.44 -15.90
C ARG A 236 7.93 6.93 -17.06
N LEU A 237 8.30 5.65 -17.04
CA LEU A 237 8.82 5.04 -18.26
C LEU A 237 7.74 5.15 -19.34
N THR A 238 8.12 5.62 -20.50
CA THR A 238 7.28 5.50 -21.69
C THR A 238 7.03 4.02 -21.98
N ARG A 239 6.02 3.70 -22.78
CA ARG A 239 5.74 2.32 -23.17
C ARG A 239 6.95 1.66 -23.82
N GLU A 240 7.65 2.38 -24.69
CA GLU A 240 8.84 1.88 -25.36
C GLU A 240 9.98 1.59 -24.37
N GLU A 241 10.19 2.46 -23.38
CA GLU A 241 11.23 2.24 -22.36
C GLU A 241 10.88 1.05 -21.45
N GLN A 242 9.60 0.91 -21.05
CA GLN A 242 9.13 -0.22 -20.26
C GLN A 242 9.30 -1.55 -21.03
N GLU A 243 8.90 -1.58 -22.30
CA GLU A 243 9.06 -2.76 -23.17
C GLU A 243 10.55 -3.12 -23.36
N GLN A 244 11.45 -2.13 -23.41
CA GLN A 244 12.89 -2.35 -23.43
C GLN A 244 13.42 -2.93 -22.11
N GLU A 245 12.97 -2.41 -20.98
CA GLU A 245 13.34 -2.93 -19.65
C GLU A 245 12.81 -4.35 -19.43
N ASP A 246 11.55 -4.61 -19.77
CA ASP A 246 10.93 -5.94 -19.67
C ASP A 246 11.65 -6.94 -20.59
N GLY A 247 11.97 -6.54 -21.82
CA GLY A 247 12.77 -7.34 -22.74
C GLY A 247 14.15 -7.68 -22.18
N LEU A 248 14.82 -6.70 -21.56
CA LEU A 248 16.11 -6.90 -20.91
C LEU A 248 16.02 -7.89 -19.74
N VAL A 249 14.94 -7.83 -18.95
CA VAL A 249 14.69 -8.77 -17.85
C VAL A 249 14.52 -10.19 -18.39
N VAL A 250 13.70 -10.37 -19.44
CA VAL A 250 13.49 -11.68 -20.07
C VAL A 250 14.80 -12.26 -20.60
N ASP A 251 15.60 -11.47 -21.33
CA ASP A 251 16.90 -11.93 -21.83
C ASP A 251 17.89 -12.25 -20.70
N PHE A 252 17.84 -11.48 -19.62
CA PHE A 252 18.63 -11.73 -18.41
C PHE A 252 18.23 -13.06 -17.74
N GLU A 253 16.93 -13.36 -17.65
CA GLU A 253 16.46 -14.63 -17.13
C GLU A 253 16.88 -15.81 -18.02
N ASP A 254 16.80 -15.65 -19.34
CA ASP A 254 17.32 -16.64 -20.29
C ASP A 254 18.82 -16.83 -20.16
N PHE A 255 19.58 -15.75 -20.03
CA PHE A 255 21.02 -15.80 -19.76
C PHE A 255 21.30 -16.56 -18.47
N ALA A 256 20.58 -16.23 -17.40
CA ALA A 256 20.77 -16.81 -16.08
C ALA A 256 20.52 -18.32 -16.12
N ARG A 257 19.43 -18.75 -16.77
CA ARG A 257 19.10 -20.17 -16.95
C ARG A 257 20.18 -20.95 -17.70
N GLN A 258 20.78 -20.35 -18.72
CA GLN A 258 21.74 -21.05 -19.59
C GLN A 258 23.19 -21.02 -19.06
N ARG A 259 23.58 -19.93 -18.39
CA ARG A 259 25.01 -19.60 -18.17
C ARG A 259 25.38 -19.55 -16.70
N ILE A 260 24.43 -19.21 -15.83
CA ILE A 260 24.71 -19.04 -14.42
C ILE A 260 24.52 -20.38 -13.71
N VAL A 261 25.60 -20.91 -13.15
CA VAL A 261 25.58 -22.16 -12.40
C VAL A 261 25.81 -21.84 -10.92
N VAL A 262 24.88 -22.29 -10.08
CA VAL A 262 24.99 -22.14 -8.63
C VAL A 262 25.83 -23.30 -8.08
N LYS A 263 27.06 -23.00 -7.65
CA LYS A 263 28.01 -23.97 -7.07
C LYS A 263 28.69 -23.33 -5.87
N PRO A 264 28.73 -23.98 -4.69
CA PRO A 264 29.29 -23.39 -3.47
C PRO A 264 30.73 -22.88 -3.60
N THR A 265 31.53 -23.54 -4.45
CA THR A 265 32.93 -23.19 -4.69
C THR A 265 33.12 -22.11 -5.75
N ALA A 266 32.09 -21.82 -6.55
CA ALA A 266 32.18 -20.86 -7.64
C ALA A 266 32.18 -19.41 -7.12
N ARG A 267 32.94 -18.57 -7.81
CA ARG A 267 32.99 -17.13 -7.57
C ARG A 267 33.00 -16.43 -8.93
N VAL A 268 32.21 -15.37 -9.05
CA VAL A 268 32.19 -14.54 -10.26
C VAL A 268 32.29 -13.07 -9.89
N HIS A 269 33.11 -12.32 -10.62
CA HIS A 269 33.14 -10.88 -10.49
C HIS A 269 32.02 -10.23 -11.29
N ILE A 270 31.42 -9.15 -10.77
CA ILE A 270 30.29 -8.51 -11.45
C ILE A 270 30.63 -8.03 -12.87
N ARG A 271 31.87 -7.59 -13.12
CA ARG A 271 32.32 -7.20 -14.48
C ARG A 271 32.46 -8.40 -15.43
N GLU A 272 32.81 -9.58 -14.93
CA GLU A 272 32.88 -10.80 -15.74
C GLU A 272 31.49 -11.23 -16.18
N PHE A 273 30.50 -11.12 -15.27
CA PHE A 273 29.10 -11.29 -15.60
C PHE A 273 28.66 -10.32 -16.71
N THR A 274 28.89 -9.00 -16.56
CA THR A 274 28.49 -8.00 -17.56
C THR A 274 29.13 -8.28 -18.92
N LYS A 275 30.42 -8.65 -18.94
CA LYS A 275 31.13 -9.03 -20.15
C LYS A 275 30.53 -10.27 -20.80
N ALA A 276 30.21 -11.30 -20.02
CA ALA A 276 29.61 -12.53 -20.52
C ALA A 276 28.19 -12.31 -21.06
N PHE A 277 27.39 -11.47 -20.39
CA PHE A 277 26.05 -11.10 -20.83
C PHE A 277 26.08 -10.38 -22.19
N ARG A 278 26.93 -9.35 -22.32
CA ARG A 278 27.12 -8.61 -23.58
C ARG A 278 27.72 -9.46 -24.70
N ALA A 279 28.51 -10.47 -24.37
CA ALA A 279 29.06 -11.39 -25.36
C ALA A 279 27.98 -12.30 -25.96
N GLN A 280 26.94 -12.64 -25.18
CA GLN A 280 25.84 -13.49 -25.62
C GLN A 280 24.75 -12.70 -26.37
N TYR A 281 24.36 -11.54 -25.85
CA TYR A 281 23.32 -10.70 -26.45
C TYR A 281 23.94 -9.50 -27.16
N GLY A 282 24.19 -9.64 -28.46
CA GLY A 282 24.80 -8.60 -29.29
C GLY A 282 24.03 -7.27 -29.32
N LYS A 283 22.73 -7.29 -29.03
CA LYS A 283 21.85 -6.11 -28.92
C LYS A 283 22.11 -5.23 -27.70
N TYR A 284 22.97 -5.66 -26.77
CA TYR A 284 23.36 -4.91 -25.57
C TYR A 284 24.87 -4.65 -25.52
N ARG A 285 25.55 -4.70 -26.67
CA ARG A 285 27.01 -4.68 -26.74
C ARG A 285 27.61 -3.34 -26.32
N THR A 286 26.90 -2.23 -26.55
CA THR A 286 27.35 -0.89 -26.18
C THR A 286 26.75 -0.45 -24.85
N THR A 287 27.43 0.48 -24.16
CA THR A 287 26.94 1.10 -22.92
C THR A 287 25.76 2.02 -23.12
N ASP A 288 25.55 2.46 -24.36
CA ASP A 288 24.50 3.43 -24.71
C ASP A 288 23.11 2.80 -24.75
N GLN A 289 23.04 1.49 -25.05
CA GLN A 289 21.79 0.73 -25.09
C GLN A 289 21.32 0.34 -23.70
N VAL A 290 22.22 -0.22 -22.89
CA VAL A 290 21.95 -0.60 -21.50
C VAL A 290 23.17 -0.25 -20.67
N SER A 291 22.95 0.57 -19.63
CA SER A 291 24.01 1.00 -18.75
C SER A 291 24.58 -0.19 -17.96
N ASP A 292 25.88 -0.16 -17.68
CA ASP A 292 26.52 -1.17 -16.82
C ASP A 292 25.84 -1.23 -15.44
N ALA A 293 25.36 -0.08 -14.94
CA ALA A 293 24.66 0.00 -13.66
C ALA A 293 23.35 -0.81 -13.66
N GLN A 294 22.56 -0.75 -14.73
CA GLN A 294 21.32 -1.54 -14.86
C GLN A 294 21.61 -3.04 -14.85
N LEU A 295 22.56 -3.52 -15.67
CA LEU A 295 22.95 -4.94 -15.69
C LEU A 295 23.49 -5.41 -14.33
N GLN A 296 24.30 -4.57 -13.68
CA GLN A 296 24.81 -4.84 -12.34
C GLN A 296 23.70 -4.93 -11.30
N ASN A 297 22.64 -4.12 -11.42
CA ASN A 297 21.50 -4.14 -10.51
C ASN A 297 20.63 -5.38 -10.73
N LEU A 298 20.36 -5.77 -11.97
CA LEU A 298 19.68 -7.04 -12.30
C LEU A 298 20.44 -8.24 -11.71
N PHE A 299 21.75 -8.29 -11.92
CA PHE A 299 22.58 -9.35 -11.37
C PHE A 299 22.63 -9.35 -9.83
N LYS A 300 22.70 -8.17 -9.19
CA LYS A 300 22.63 -8.05 -7.72
C LYS A 300 21.32 -8.62 -7.17
N SER A 301 20.19 -8.25 -7.79
CA SER A 301 18.86 -8.71 -7.39
C SER A 301 18.74 -10.23 -7.56
N TYR A 302 19.23 -10.78 -8.68
CA TYR A 302 19.29 -12.22 -8.90
C TYR A 302 20.18 -12.93 -7.88
N ALA A 303 21.42 -12.48 -7.67
CA ALA A 303 22.37 -13.10 -6.77
C ALA A 303 21.88 -13.08 -5.30
N ARG A 304 21.19 -12.01 -4.90
CA ARG A 304 20.57 -11.91 -3.57
C ARG A 304 19.49 -12.99 -3.37
N ARG A 305 18.68 -13.28 -4.40
CA ARG A 305 17.66 -14.34 -4.37
C ARG A 305 18.28 -15.75 -4.42
N ALA A 306 19.33 -15.93 -5.23
CA ALA A 306 19.93 -17.24 -5.47
C ALA A 306 20.83 -17.74 -4.33
N THR A 307 21.72 -16.89 -3.80
CA THR A 307 22.68 -17.32 -2.75
C THR A 307 22.72 -16.39 -1.55
N GLY A 308 22.32 -15.12 -1.69
CA GLY A 308 22.36 -14.12 -0.61
C GLY A 308 23.77 -13.69 -0.18
N MET A 309 24.84 -14.29 -0.72
CA MET A 309 26.22 -14.08 -0.27
C MET A 309 26.98 -13.10 -1.17
N ARG A 310 27.12 -11.86 -0.70
CA ARG A 310 27.99 -10.85 -1.32
C ARG A 310 29.41 -10.97 -0.78
N GLY A 311 30.39 -11.13 -1.67
CA GLY A 311 31.81 -11.12 -1.34
C GLY A 311 32.41 -9.71 -1.29
N LYS A 312 33.69 -9.62 -0.91
CA LYS A 312 34.47 -8.38 -0.96
C LYS A 312 34.71 -7.96 -2.42
N ALA A 313 34.83 -6.65 -2.66
CA ALA A 313 35.24 -6.06 -3.95
C ALA A 313 34.39 -6.46 -5.17
N GLY A 314 33.09 -6.72 -5.01
CA GLY A 314 32.20 -6.99 -6.16
C GLY A 314 32.17 -8.43 -6.67
N PHE A 315 32.80 -9.36 -5.94
CA PHE A 315 32.66 -10.79 -6.18
C PHE A 315 31.43 -11.37 -5.49
N TYR A 316 30.76 -12.34 -6.13
CA TYR A 316 29.65 -13.09 -5.56
C TYR A 316 30.07 -14.55 -5.35
N LYS A 317 29.80 -15.09 -4.16
CA LYS A 317 30.13 -16.48 -3.81
C LYS A 317 28.93 -17.38 -4.11
N GLY A 318 29.21 -18.61 -4.51
CA GLY A 318 28.18 -19.59 -4.82
C GLY A 318 27.65 -19.51 -6.26
N ILE A 319 28.16 -18.57 -7.06
CA ILE A 319 27.67 -18.28 -8.42
C ILE A 319 28.87 -18.29 -9.37
N GLY A 320 28.79 -19.11 -10.42
CA GLY A 320 29.75 -19.15 -11.51
C GLY A 320 29.07 -18.86 -12.84
N VAL A 321 29.82 -18.31 -13.79
CA VAL A 321 29.39 -18.19 -15.19
C VAL A 321 30.17 -19.23 -15.98
N THR A 322 29.48 -20.20 -16.57
CA THR A 322 30.13 -21.20 -17.45
C THR A 322 30.73 -20.45 -18.64
N ALA A 323 31.91 -20.78 -19.16
CA ALA A 323 32.39 -20.18 -20.42
C ALA A 323 31.50 -20.64 -21.58
N VAL A 324 31.17 -19.78 -22.56
CA VAL A 324 30.58 -20.32 -23.81
C VAL A 324 31.78 -21.02 -24.40
N GLY A 325 31.76 -22.35 -24.49
CA GLY A 325 32.74 -23.04 -25.33
C GLY A 325 32.61 -22.37 -26.68
N SER A 326 33.61 -21.58 -27.07
CA SER A 326 33.54 -20.85 -28.33
C SER A 326 33.12 -21.87 -29.39
N ALA A 327 32.15 -21.53 -30.25
CA ALA A 327 31.77 -22.43 -31.35
C ALA A 327 32.99 -22.82 -32.22
N TRP A 328 34.11 -22.11 -32.02
CA TRP A 328 35.46 -22.34 -32.51
C TRP A 328 36.37 -23.17 -31.58
N GLY A 329 35.83 -24.03 -30.72
CA GLY A 329 36.56 -25.11 -30.05
C GLY A 329 37.79 -24.73 -29.21
N GLY A 330 37.87 -23.48 -28.72
CA GLY A 330 39.16 -22.91 -28.32
C GLY A 330 39.62 -23.12 -26.86
N GLU A 331 38.72 -23.26 -25.88
CA GLU A 331 39.08 -22.91 -24.49
C GLU A 331 38.90 -23.98 -23.40
N SER A 332 38.61 -25.24 -23.74
CA SER A 332 38.91 -26.35 -22.79
C SER A 332 40.34 -26.90 -22.97
N GLY A 333 41.03 -26.51 -24.04
CA GLY A 333 42.36 -27.05 -24.37
C GLY A 333 43.49 -26.53 -23.50
N THR A 334 43.47 -25.28 -23.01
CA THR A 334 44.61 -24.71 -22.27
C THR A 334 44.72 -25.25 -20.85
N ALA A 335 43.61 -25.34 -20.10
CA ALA A 335 43.62 -25.94 -18.77
C ALA A 335 43.92 -27.45 -18.80
N THR A 336 43.47 -28.15 -19.85
CA THR A 336 43.76 -29.57 -20.03
C THR A 336 45.21 -29.78 -20.47
N ARG A 337 45.74 -28.96 -21.39
CA ARG A 337 47.15 -28.99 -21.81
C ARG A 337 48.11 -28.58 -20.69
N GLU A 338 47.76 -27.65 -19.82
CA GLU A 338 48.58 -27.32 -18.66
C GLU A 338 48.61 -28.46 -17.63
N ARG A 339 47.51 -29.21 -17.51
CA ARG A 339 47.44 -30.39 -16.64
C ARG A 339 48.26 -31.55 -17.22
N GLU A 340 48.11 -31.84 -18.51
CA GLU A 340 48.92 -32.82 -19.23
C GLU A 340 50.41 -32.43 -19.23
N ALA A 341 50.75 -31.15 -19.43
CA ALA A 341 52.13 -30.68 -19.38
C ALA A 341 52.72 -30.76 -17.97
N ARG A 342 51.91 -30.63 -16.91
CA ARG A 342 52.36 -30.86 -15.52
C ARG A 342 52.56 -32.35 -15.24
N GLU A 343 51.67 -33.20 -15.73
CA GLU A 343 51.79 -34.65 -15.57
C GLU A 343 53.03 -35.19 -16.30
N LEU A 344 53.30 -34.71 -17.51
CA LEU A 344 54.53 -35.03 -18.26
C LEU A 344 55.80 -34.60 -17.52
N ARG A 345 55.83 -33.35 -17.01
CA ARG A 345 56.98 -32.87 -16.20
C ARG A 345 57.14 -33.60 -14.87
N SER A 346 56.07 -34.15 -14.31
CA SER A 346 56.17 -34.97 -13.10
C SER A 346 56.69 -36.38 -13.40
N ALA A 347 56.35 -36.94 -14.56
CA ALA A 347 56.87 -38.23 -15.01
C ALA A 347 58.36 -38.15 -15.36
N GLU A 348 58.80 -37.10 -16.07
CA GLU A 348 60.22 -36.86 -16.40
C GLU A 348 61.12 -36.62 -15.18
N ARG A 349 60.56 -36.33 -14.00
CA ARG A 349 61.32 -36.20 -12.75
C ARG A 349 61.41 -37.49 -11.94
N GLN A 350 60.64 -38.51 -12.30
CA GLN A 350 60.62 -39.81 -11.62
C GLN A 350 61.47 -40.86 -12.31
N GLU A 351 61.77 -40.69 -13.60
CA GLU A 351 62.91 -41.32 -14.27
C GLU A 351 64.22 -40.58 -13.96
#